data_AF-A0A2W7R0Q1-F1
#
_entry.id   AF-A0A2W7R0Q1-F1
#
_cell.length_a   1.000
_cell.length_b   1.000
_cell.length_c   1.000
_cell.angle_alpha   90.00
_cell.angle_beta   90.00
_cell.angle_gamma   90.00
#
_symmetry.space_group_name_H-M   'P 1'
#
loop_
_entity.id
_entity.type
_entity.pdbx_description
1 polymer ?
#
loop_
_entity_poly.entity_id
_entity_poly.type
_entity_poly.pdbx_seq_one_letter_code
_entity_poly.pdbx_strand_id
1 'polypeptide(L)' 'MAYANTTHAAHSGLGDRLGMLVKAVKEALAQRRVFNQTVRELNALTQRELADLGIHRSMITRIATEAAYGK' A
#
# COMPACT_ATOMS: atom_id res chain seq x y z
N MET A 1 -47.02 -5.76 1.08
CA MET A 1 -46.51 -4.63 0.27
C MET A 1 -45.01 -4.78 0.16
N ALA A 2 -44.52 -5.15 -1.03
CA ALA A 2 -43.10 -5.30 -1.29
C ALA A 2 -42.54 -3.92 -1.67
N TYR A 3 -41.87 -3.26 -0.73
CA TYR A 3 -40.98 -2.16 -1.08
C TYR A 3 -39.72 -2.80 -1.66
N ALA A 4 -39.70 -2.94 -2.98
CA ALA A 4 -38.48 -3.26 -3.70
C ALA A 4 -37.47 -2.16 -3.39
N ASN A 5 -36.45 -2.50 -2.61
CA ASN A 5 -35.26 -1.68 -2.42
C ASN A 5 -34.59 -1.61 -3.78
N THR A 6 -34.92 -0.58 -4.57
CA THR A 6 -34.19 -0.21 -5.78
C THR A 6 -32.81 0.22 -5.32
N THR A 7 -31.93 -0.78 -5.21
CA THR A 7 -30.50 -0.57 -5.25
C THR A 7 -30.26 0.14 -6.57
N HIS A 8 -30.08 1.46 -6.51
CA HIS A 8 -29.56 2.25 -7.61
C HIS A 8 -28.14 1.77 -7.89
N ALA A 9 -28.04 0.60 -8.55
CA ALA A 9 -26.94 0.24 -9.41
C ALA A 9 -27.00 1.17 -10.63
N ALA A 10 -26.77 2.46 -10.40
CA ALA A 10 -26.88 3.52 -11.41
C ALA A 10 -25.52 4.15 -11.73
N HIS A 11 -24.43 3.42 -11.49
CA HIS A 11 -23.09 3.78 -11.97
C HIS A 11 -22.26 2.49 -12.26
N SER A 12 -22.80 1.63 -13.14
CA SER A 12 -22.07 0.51 -13.75
C SER A 12 -21.47 0.92 -15.10
N GLY A 13 -21.05 2.19 -15.23
CA GLY A 13 -20.52 2.77 -16.47
C GLY A 13 -19.03 2.49 -16.68
N LEU A 14 -18.56 2.66 -17.93
CA LEU A 14 -17.14 2.59 -18.29
C LEU A 14 -16.30 3.60 -17.47
N GLY A 15 -16.87 4.78 -17.18
CA GLY A 15 -16.24 5.83 -16.37
C GLY A 15 -15.95 5.40 -14.94
N ASP A 16 -16.88 4.68 -14.30
CA ASP A 16 -16.68 4.15 -12.94
C ASP A 16 -15.58 3.10 -12.89
N ARG A 17 -15.52 2.24 -13.91
CA ARG A 17 -14.45 1.24 -14.05
C ARG A 17 -13.09 1.91 -14.23
N LEU A 18 -13.00 2.94 -15.07
CA LEU A 18 -11.78 3.74 -15.23
C LEU A 18 -11.37 4.43 -13.92
N GLY A 19 -12.34 5.01 -13.19
CA GLY A 19 -12.10 5.61 -11.89
C GLY A 19 -11.54 4.62 -10.86
N MET A 20 -12.10 3.40 -10.81
CA MET A 20 -11.62 2.33 -9.94
C MET A 20 -10.20 1.86 -10.31
N LEU A 21 -9.90 1.71 -11.60
CA LEU A 21 -8.56 1.35 -12.06
C LEU A 21 -7.52 2.42 -11.70
N VAL A 22 -7.85 3.70 -11.94
CA VAL A 22 -6.95 4.82 -11.59
C VAL A 22 -6.70 4.85 -10.07
N LYS A 23 -7.73 4.63 -9.25
CA LYS A 23 -7.56 4.54 -7.79
C LYS A 23 -6.63 3.40 -7.40
N ALA A 24 -6.84 2.20 -7.94
CA ALA A 24 -5.99 1.03 -7.66
C ALA A 24 -4.52 1.26 -8.07
N VAL A 25 -4.29 1.87 -9.23
CA VAL A 25 -2.94 2.22 -9.70
C VAL A 25 -2.29 3.25 -8.77
N LYS A 26 -3.01 4.29 -8.37
CA LYS A 26 -2.50 5.30 -7.44
C LYS A 26 -2.13 4.67 -6.10
N GLU A 27 -2.96 3.79 -5.58
CA GLU A 27 -2.70 3.06 -4.34
C GLU A 27 -1.45 2.18 -4.46
N ALA A 28 -1.33 1.40 -5.54
CA ALA A 28 -0.15 0.57 -5.79
C ALA A 28 1.14 1.39 -5.91
N LEU A 29 1.09 2.55 -6.56
CA LEU A 29 2.23 3.47 -6.65
C LEU A 29 2.60 4.06 -5.29
N ALA A 30 1.61 4.41 -4.46
CA ALA A 30 1.85 4.90 -3.11
C ALA A 30 2.52 3.82 -2.24
N GLN A 31 2.01 2.59 -2.26
CA GLN A 31 2.59 1.45 -1.54
C GLN A 31 4.03 1.19 -2.00
N ARG A 32 4.28 1.20 -3.32
CA ARG A 32 5.63 1.02 -3.87
C ARG A 32 6.59 2.15 -3.48
N ARG A 33 6.09 3.38 -3.37
CA ARG A 33 6.88 4.53 -2.90
C ARG A 33 7.30 4.33 -1.45
N VAL A 34 6.36 3.94 -0.57
CA VAL A 34 6.65 3.65 0.84
C VAL A 34 7.69 2.55 0.95
N PHE A 35 7.50 1.42 0.25
CA PHE A 35 8.46 0.32 0.25
C PHE A 35 9.88 0.79 -0.11
N ASN A 36 10.02 1.46 -1.24
CA ASN A 36 11.33 1.92 -1.72
C ASN A 36 11.97 2.93 -0.76
N GLN A 37 11.14 3.81 -0.17
CA GLN A 37 11.60 4.78 0.82
C GLN A 37 12.13 4.08 2.06
N THR A 38 11.37 3.14 2.64
CA THR A 38 11.78 2.38 3.82
C THR A 38 13.06 1.59 3.57
N VAL A 39 13.16 0.90 2.42
CA VAL A 39 14.39 0.19 2.04
C VAL A 39 15.58 1.13 1.93
N ARG A 40 15.40 2.31 1.33
CA ARG A 40 16.49 3.30 1.18
C ARG A 40 16.96 3.83 2.53
N GLU A 41 16.02 4.19 3.40
CA GLU A 41 16.30 4.74 4.73
C GLU A 41 17.00 3.70 5.60
N LEU A 42 16.47 2.47 5.69
CA LEU A 42 17.09 1.40 6.49
C LEU A 42 18.44 0.96 5.94
N ASN A 43 18.64 0.99 4.62
CA ASN A 43 19.95 0.68 4.04
C ASN A 43 20.98 1.78 4.28
N ALA A 44 20.55 3.04 4.40
CA ALA A 44 21.44 4.16 4.71
C ALA A 44 21.98 4.11 6.14
N LEU A 45 21.29 3.41 7.05
CA LEU A 45 21.77 3.17 8.41
C LEU A 45 22.97 2.21 8.45
N THR A 46 23.86 2.45 9.40
CA THR A 46 25.00 1.59 9.71
C THR A 46 24.58 0.33 10.47
N GLN A 47 25.47 -0.65 10.55
CA GLN A 47 25.20 -1.89 11.30
C GLN A 47 24.93 -1.65 12.79
N ARG A 48 25.55 -0.62 13.38
CA ARG A 48 25.34 -0.22 14.78
C ARG A 48 23.96 0.38 14.98
N GLU A 49 23.59 1.35 14.16
CA GLU A 49 22.26 1.99 14.24
C GLU A 49 21.13 0.96 14.03
N LEU A 50 21.31 0.02 13.09
CA LEU A 50 20.38 -1.08 12.93
C LEU A 50 20.31 -1.99 14.16
N ALA A 51 21.45 -2.30 14.78
CA ALA A 51 21.51 -3.10 16.00
C ALA A 51 20.87 -2.40 17.21
N ASP A 52 21.04 -1.07 17.33
CA ASP A 52 20.43 -0.26 18.38
C ASP A 52 18.89 -0.25 18.26
N LEU A 53 18.38 -0.35 17.02
CA LEU A 53 16.95 -0.53 16.73
C LEU A 53 16.47 -1.99 16.85
N GLY A 54 17.37 -2.95 17.10
CA GLY A 54 17.05 -4.38 17.11
C GLY A 54 16.75 -4.95 15.73
N ILE A 55 17.16 -4.28 14.65
CA ILE A 55 16.89 -4.66 13.26
C ILE A 55 18.13 -5.35 12.65
N HIS A 56 17.91 -6.48 11.99
CA HIS A 56 18.93 -7.15 11.19
C HIS A 56 18.75 -6.81 9.69
N ARG A 57 19.85 -6.77 8.92
CA ARG A 57 19.84 -6.45 7.47
C ARG A 57 18.86 -7.30 6.67
N SER A 58 18.71 -8.58 7.02
CA SER A 58 17.75 -9.49 6.37
C SER A 58 16.28 -9.14 6.64
N MET A 59 15.99 -8.35 7.69
CA MET A 59 14.63 -7.92 8.04
C MET A 59 14.19 -6.67 7.28
N ILE A 60 15.11 -5.93 6.65
CA ILE A 60 14.81 -4.68 5.94
C ILE A 60 13.70 -4.89 4.91
N THR A 61 13.79 -5.94 4.09
CA THR A 61 12.77 -6.25 3.09
C THR A 61 11.42 -6.56 3.73
N ARG A 62 11.40 -7.32 4.84
CA ARG A 62 10.18 -7.66 5.57
C ARG A 62 9.52 -6.41 6.14
N ILE A 63 10.29 -5.56 6.82
CA ILE A 63 9.81 -4.31 7.43
C ILE A 63 9.30 -3.36 6.35
N ALA A 64 9.99 -3.25 5.21
CA ALA A 64 9.52 -2.42 4.10
C ALA A 64 8.22 -2.96 3.49
N THR A 65 8.07 -4.28 3.38
CA THR A 65 6.80 -4.89 2.94
C THR A 65 5.69 -4.63 3.95
N GLU A 66 5.95 -4.76 5.25
CA GLU A 66 4.98 -4.47 6.30
C GLU A 66 4.58 -2.98 6.32
N ALA A 67 5.52 -2.06 6.19
CA ALA A 67 5.23 -0.63 6.12
C ALA A 67 4.43 -0.24 4.86
N ALA A 68 4.65 -0.92 3.74
CA ALA A 68 3.97 -0.63 2.48
C ALA A 68 2.60 -1.29 2.33
N TYR A 69 2.43 -2.50 2.86
CA TYR A 69 1.26 -3.36 2.60
C TYR A 69 0.57 -3.85 3.87
N GLY A 70 1.18 -3.68 5.05
CA GLY A 70 0.55 -3.97 6.34
C GLY A 70 -0.59 -2.99 6.58
N LYS A 71 -1.81 -3.53 6.59
CA LYS A 71 -3.03 -2.82 6.98
C LYS A 71 -3.34 -3.08 8.44
#